data_AF-A0AAV1WMG7-F1
#
_entry.id   AF-A0AAV1WMG7-F1
#
_cell.length_a   1.000
_cell.length_b   1.000
_cell.length_c   1.000
_cell.angle_alpha   90.00
_cell.angle_beta   90.00
_cell.angle_gamma   90.00
#
_symmetry.space_group_name_H-M   'P 1'
#
loop_
_entity.id
_entity.type
_entity.pdbx_description
1 polymer ?
#
loop_
_entity_poly.entity_id
_entity_poly.type
_entity_poly.pdbx_seq_one_letter_code
_entity_poly.pdbx_strand_id
1 'polypeptide(L)'
;MAGSVHAHNVGVSLLSNVGLDPLVAKNEDEYVKLALQLASHISALQNLRTSLRDLMSKSPVCDGANFILGLESTYRNMSRRCCKGDDPSSKRMKLLEQSVAATGDLSIKNSEPTNTREDNPGSVKTNGFNTTQ
;
A
#
# COMPACT_ATOMS: atom_id res chain seq x y z
N MET A 1 -11.93 7.97 3.47
CA MET A 1 -11.76 7.56 4.88
C MET A 1 -10.44 6.85 5.03
N ALA A 2 -9.68 7.11 6.10
CA ALA A 2 -8.47 6.34 6.38
C ALA A 2 -8.82 4.89 6.76
N GLY A 3 -8.04 3.92 6.30
CA GLY A 3 -8.32 2.50 6.50
C GLY A 3 -7.10 1.70 6.95
N SER A 4 -7.33 0.42 7.30
CA SER A 4 -6.30 -0.47 7.84
C SER A 4 -5.32 -1.02 6.80
N VAL A 5 -5.70 -1.02 5.51
CA VAL A 5 -4.86 -1.51 4.41
C VAL A 5 -4.40 -0.38 3.51
N HIS A 6 -3.25 -0.57 2.87
CA HIS A 6 -2.65 0.44 2.00
C HIS A 6 -3.62 0.98 0.93
N ALA A 7 -4.39 0.09 0.29
CA ALA A 7 -5.33 0.46 -0.77
C ALA A 7 -6.40 1.47 -0.32
N HIS A 8 -6.77 1.48 0.97
CA HIS A 8 -7.75 2.44 1.50
C HIS A 8 -7.15 3.84 1.69
N ASN A 9 -5.83 3.95 1.80
CA ASN A 9 -5.15 5.19 2.17
C ASN A 9 -4.59 5.97 0.98
N VAL A 10 -4.84 5.53 -0.26
CA VAL A 10 -4.43 6.28 -1.46
C VAL A 10 -5.09 7.66 -1.50
N GLY A 11 -6.41 7.71 -1.23
CA GLY A 11 -7.13 8.99 -1.17
C GLY A 11 -6.67 9.89 -0.02
N VAL A 12 -6.28 9.30 1.11
CA VAL A 12 -5.70 10.03 2.26
C VAL A 12 -4.37 10.67 1.87
N SER A 13 -3.46 9.88 1.30
CA SER A 13 -2.17 10.37 0.82
C SER A 13 -2.33 11.51 -0.19
N LEU A 14 -3.29 11.39 -1.12
CA LEU A 14 -3.55 12.44 -2.10
C LEU A 14 -4.04 13.73 -1.44
N LEU A 15 -5.06 13.63 -0.57
CA LEU A 15 -5.62 14.79 0.12
C LEU A 15 -4.56 15.49 1.00
N SER A 16 -3.74 14.74 1.72
CA SER A 16 -2.65 15.30 2.52
C SER A 16 -1.61 16.02 1.66
N ASN A 17 -1.22 15.44 0.51
CA ASN A 17 -0.24 16.10 -0.37
C ASN A 17 -0.80 17.37 -1.04
N VAL A 18 -2.12 17.46 -1.23
CA VAL A 18 -2.79 18.65 -1.80
C VAL A 18 -3.14 19.68 -0.72
N GLY A 19 -2.94 19.37 0.57
CA GLY A 19 -3.27 20.25 1.70
C GLY A 19 -4.75 20.27 2.08
N LEU A 20 -5.47 19.18 1.76
CA LEU A 20 -6.90 18.98 2.04
C LEU A 20 -7.12 17.93 3.14
N ASP A 21 -6.22 17.83 4.11
CA ASP A 21 -6.33 16.95 5.30
C ASP A 21 -7.69 17.04 6.03
N PRO A 22 -8.34 18.22 6.15
CA PRO A 22 -9.65 18.31 6.79
C PRO A 22 -10.77 17.52 6.09
N LEU A 23 -10.55 17.06 4.85
CA LEU A 23 -11.50 16.21 4.11
C LEU A 23 -11.28 14.72 4.35
N VAL A 24 -10.29 14.35 5.18
CA VAL A 24 -10.00 12.97 5.54
C VAL A 24 -10.82 12.55 6.76
N ALA A 25 -11.91 11.83 6.52
CA ALA A 25 -12.67 11.18 7.58
C ALA A 25 -11.91 9.98 8.20
N LYS A 26 -12.05 9.79 9.52
CA LYS A 26 -11.47 8.68 10.29
C LYS A 26 -12.42 7.50 10.46
N ASN A 27 -13.72 7.73 10.33
CA ASN A 27 -14.77 6.71 10.38
C ASN A 27 -15.96 7.10 9.47
N GLU A 28 -16.94 6.22 9.38
CA GLU A 28 -18.11 6.38 8.51
C GLU A 28 -18.98 7.58 8.91
N ASP A 29 -19.23 7.76 10.22
CA ASP A 29 -20.04 8.88 10.72
C ASP A 29 -19.41 10.24 10.39
N GLU A 30 -18.09 10.36 10.55
CA GLU A 30 -17.34 11.56 10.19
C GLU A 30 -17.37 11.80 8.68
N TYR A 31 -17.31 10.73 7.87
CA TYR A 31 -17.43 10.83 6.43
C TYR A 31 -18.78 11.40 6.01
N VAL A 32 -19.87 10.87 6.57
CA VAL A 32 -21.24 11.37 6.32
C VAL A 32 -21.36 12.82 6.76
N LYS A 33 -20.84 13.17 7.94
CA LYS A 33 -20.86 14.54 8.45
C LYS A 33 -20.12 15.51 7.53
N LEU A 34 -18.91 15.18 7.10
CA LEU A 34 -18.12 16.00 6.19
C LEU A 34 -18.81 16.17 4.83
N ALA A 35 -19.39 15.08 4.30
CA ALA A 35 -20.14 15.13 3.04
C ALA A 35 -21.37 16.06 3.15
N LEU A 36 -22.13 15.97 4.24
CA LEU A 36 -23.27 16.86 4.50
C LEU A 36 -22.84 18.32 4.68
N GLN A 37 -21.74 18.57 5.39
CA GLN A 37 -21.20 19.92 5.57
C GLN A 37 -20.79 20.54 4.23
N LEU A 38 -20.13 19.78 3.35
CA LEU A 38 -19.78 20.25 2.01
C LEU A 38 -21.02 20.46 1.13
N ALA A 39 -21.99 19.55 1.17
CA ALA A 39 -23.20 19.62 0.36
C ALA A 39 -24.12 20.79 0.77
N SER A 40 -24.14 21.14 2.06
CA SER A 40 -24.95 22.26 2.56
C SER A 40 -24.37 23.64 2.24
N HIS A 41 -23.07 23.74 1.93
CA HIS A 41 -22.39 25.01 1.67
C HIS A 41 -21.94 25.12 0.20
N ILE A 42 -22.91 25.36 -0.69
CA ILE A 42 -22.69 25.38 -2.15
C ILE A 42 -21.60 26.38 -2.56
N SER A 43 -21.57 27.59 -1.98
CA SER A 43 -20.56 28.59 -2.30
C SER A 43 -19.14 28.14 -1.91
N ALA A 44 -18.99 27.46 -0.76
CA ALA A 44 -17.71 26.91 -0.35
C ALA A 44 -17.27 25.76 -1.27
N LEU A 45 -18.20 24.91 -1.68
CA LEU A 45 -17.94 23.82 -2.62
C LEU A 45 -17.53 24.35 -4.00
N GLN A 46 -18.17 25.42 -4.49
CA GLN A 46 -17.78 26.08 -5.74
C GLN A 46 -16.37 26.65 -5.65
N ASN A 47 -16.04 27.36 -4.57
CA ASN A 47 -14.71 27.90 -4.34
C ASN A 47 -13.64 26.79 -4.28
N LEU A 48 -13.93 25.69 -3.60
CA LEU A 48 -13.04 24.53 -3.55
C LEU A 48 -12.82 23.95 -4.95
N ARG A 49 -13.89 23.73 -5.73
CA ARG A 49 -13.78 23.18 -7.09
C ARG A 49 -13.00 24.09 -8.04
N THR A 50 -13.19 25.40 -7.94
CA THR A 50 -12.46 26.39 -8.76
C THR A 50 -10.98 26.46 -8.39
N SER A 51 -10.65 26.39 -7.09
CA SER A 51 -9.26 26.45 -6.60
C SER A 51 -8.50 25.13 -6.75
N LEU A 52 -9.18 23.99 -6.83
CA LEU A 52 -8.56 22.67 -6.80
C LEU A 52 -7.49 22.46 -7.88
N ARG A 53 -7.69 23.01 -9.08
CA ARG A 53 -6.71 22.86 -10.17
C ARG A 53 -5.39 23.56 -9.85
N ASP A 54 -5.46 24.73 -9.22
CA ASP A 54 -4.29 25.50 -8.78
C ASP A 54 -3.62 24.86 -7.55
N LEU A 55 -4.40 24.31 -6.62
CA LEU A 55 -3.87 23.53 -5.50
C LEU A 55 -3.12 22.29 -6.00
N MET A 56 -3.69 21.56 -6.96
CA MET A 56 -3.05 20.38 -7.55
C MET A 56 -1.74 20.75 -8.26
N SER A 57 -1.72 21.79 -9.08
CA SER A 57 -0.51 22.18 -9.83
C SER A 57 0.63 22.63 -8.91
N LYS A 58 0.32 23.22 -7.76
CA LYS A 58 1.29 23.63 -6.73
C LYS A 58 1.67 22.50 -5.77
N SER A 59 0.93 21.40 -5.76
CA SER A 59 1.18 20.29 -4.85
C SER A 59 2.36 19.41 -5.30
N PRO A 60 3.02 18.71 -4.36
CA PRO A 60 4.04 17.71 -4.69
C PRO A 60 3.55 16.58 -5.60
N VAL A 61 2.23 16.36 -5.70
CA VAL A 61 1.62 15.34 -6.55
C VAL A 61 1.92 15.61 -8.03
N CYS A 62 1.98 16.88 -8.43
CA CYS A 62 2.27 17.29 -9.80
C CYS A 62 3.74 17.69 -10.01
N ASP A 63 4.57 17.63 -8.97
CA ASP A 63 5.99 17.94 -9.05
C ASP A 63 6.82 16.70 -9.43
N GLY A 64 6.78 16.37 -10.72
CA GLY A 64 7.49 15.21 -11.26
C GLY A 64 9.01 15.29 -11.10
N ALA A 65 9.59 16.50 -11.18
CA ALA A 65 11.03 16.66 -11.07
C ALA A 65 11.53 16.32 -9.66
N ASN A 66 10.91 16.88 -8.63
CA ASN A 66 11.27 16.56 -7.25
C ASN A 66 10.95 15.10 -6.89
N PHE A 67 9.87 14.54 -7.43
CA PHE A 67 9.56 13.13 -7.25
C PHE A 67 10.68 12.22 -7.79
N ILE A 68 11.15 12.47 -9.02
CA ILE A 68 12.22 11.67 -9.64
C ILE A 68 13.54 11.83 -8.88
N LEU A 69 13.89 13.04 -8.45
CA LEU A 69 15.09 13.25 -7.63
C LEU A 69 15.06 12.42 -6.33
N GLY A 70 13.91 12.38 -5.65
CA GLY A 70 13.72 11.54 -4.46
C GLY A 70 13.83 10.04 -4.77
N LEU A 71 13.26 9.62 -5.90
CA LEU A 71 13.32 8.23 -6.36
C LEU A 71 14.75 7.79 -6.69
N GLU A 72 15.48 8.59 -7.46
CA GLU A 72 16.88 8.33 -7.81
C GLU A 72 17.78 8.26 -6.59
N SER A 73 17.60 9.19 -5.64
CA SER A 73 18.31 9.17 -4.36
C SER A 73 18.04 7.86 -3.61
N THR A 74 16.78 7.42 -3.57
CA THR A 74 16.37 6.17 -2.92
C THR A 74 17.04 4.95 -3.59
N TYR A 75 17.02 4.87 -4.92
CA TYR A 75 17.67 3.79 -5.65
C TYR A 75 19.19 3.77 -5.46
N ARG A 76 19.85 4.93 -5.49
CA ARG A 76 21.29 5.03 -5.20
C ARG A 76 21.61 4.55 -3.78
N ASN A 77 20.77 4.88 -2.80
CA ASN A 77 20.93 4.39 -1.43
C ASN A 77 20.75 2.87 -1.33
N MET A 78 19.72 2.30 -1.98
CA MET A 78 19.51 0.85 -2.04
C MET A 78 20.70 0.12 -2.68
N SER A 79 21.20 0.65 -3.80
CA SER A 79 22.39 0.11 -4.49
C SER A 79 23.63 0.13 -3.58
N ARG A 80 23.94 1.26 -2.94
CA ARG A 80 25.07 1.35 -2.01
C ARG A 80 24.96 0.38 -0.84
N ARG A 81 23.76 0.16 -0.30
CA ARG A 81 23.51 -0.81 0.78
C ARG A 81 23.74 -2.24 0.29
N CYS A 82 23.27 -2.58 -0.91
CA CYS A 82 23.50 -3.88 -1.52
C CYS A 82 24.99 -4.17 -1.69
N CYS A 83 25.77 -3.22 -2.23
CA CYS A 83 27.22 -3.38 -2.38
C CYS A 83 27.97 -3.57 -1.04
N LYS A 84 27.39 -3.12 0.08
CA LYS A 84 27.94 -3.29 1.43
C LYS A 84 27.48 -4.58 2.12
N GLY A 85 26.65 -5.40 1.48
CA GLY A 85 26.03 -6.59 2.08
C GLY A 85 24.93 -6.27 3.11
N ASP A 86 24.42 -5.03 3.10
CA ASP A 86 23.40 -4.51 4.02
C ASP A 86 21.98 -4.56 3.45
N ASP A 87 21.77 -5.44 2.48
CA ASP A 87 20.47 -5.67 1.87
C ASP A 87 19.59 -6.62 2.72
N PRO A 88 18.26 -6.39 2.74
CA PRO A 88 17.35 -7.18 3.55
C PRO A 88 17.26 -8.65 3.12
N SER A 89 17.54 -8.99 1.86
CA SER A 89 17.56 -10.37 1.37
C SER A 89 18.72 -11.17 1.98
N SER A 90 19.94 -10.62 1.99
CA SER A 90 21.11 -11.26 2.61
C SER A 90 20.91 -11.46 4.10
N LYS A 91 20.29 -10.49 4.80
CA LYS A 91 19.94 -10.62 6.22
C LYS A 91 18.92 -11.74 6.46
N ARG A 92 17.87 -11.84 5.64
CA ARG A 92 16.90 -12.96 5.71
C ARG A 92 17.55 -14.31 5.46
N MET A 93 18.43 -14.42 4.46
CA MET A 93 19.14 -15.69 4.18
C MET A 93 19.98 -16.14 5.37
N LYS A 94 20.76 -15.22 5.96
CA LYS A 94 21.57 -15.54 7.15
C LYS A 94 20.73 -15.95 8.37
N LEU A 95 19.57 -15.33 8.56
CA LEU A 95 18.62 -15.66 9.62
C LEU A 95 17.99 -17.05 9.40
N LEU A 96 17.66 -17.38 8.16
CA LEU A 96 17.15 -18.70 7.77
C LEU A 96 18.22 -19.79 7.95
N GLU A 97 19.46 -19.56 7.52
CA GLU A 97 20.57 -20.50 7.73
C GLU A 97 20.85 -20.76 9.21
N GLN A 98 20.81 -19.73 10.05
CA GLN A 98 20.98 -19.87 11.51
C GLN A 98 19.83 -20.63 12.17
N SER A 99 18.59 -20.49 11.66
CA SER A 99 17.47 -21.29 12.14
C SER A 99 17.58 -22.77 11.73
N VAL A 100 18.10 -23.06 10.53
CA VAL A 100 18.35 -24.44 10.06
C VAL A 100 19.49 -25.09 10.86
N ALA A 101 20.55 -24.34 11.18
CA ALA A 101 21.64 -24.84 12.02
C ALA A 101 21.21 -25.14 13.47
N ALA A 102 20.23 -24.40 14.01
CA ALA A 102 19.64 -24.67 15.32
C ALA A 102 18.66 -25.86 15.32
N THR A 103 18.20 -26.32 14.15
CA THR A 103 17.23 -27.43 13.99
C THR A 103 17.92 -28.73 13.56
N GLY A 104 19.26 -28.78 13.57
CA GLY A 104 20.11 -29.86 13.05
C GLY A 104 20.11 -31.19 13.81
N ASP A 105 19.08 -31.52 14.58
CA ASP A 105 18.85 -32.88 15.09
C ASP A 105 17.38 -33.28 14.97
N LEU A 106 16.89 -33.42 13.74
CA LEU A 106 15.73 -34.24 13.40
C LEU A 106 16.01 -34.90 12.05
N SER A 107 16.42 -36.16 12.14
CA SER A 107 16.81 -37.10 11.08
C SER A 107 15.90 -37.04 9.82
N ILE A 108 16.49 -36.72 8.67
CA ILE A 108 15.89 -36.88 7.34
C ILE A 108 15.90 -38.38 6.99
N LYS A 109 14.72 -39.00 6.87
CA LYS A 109 14.54 -40.19 6.03
C LYS A 109 13.79 -39.79 4.76
N ASN A 110 14.52 -39.73 3.65
CA ASN A 110 13.94 -39.59 2.32
C ASN A 110 13.32 -40.93 1.88
N SER A 111 12.05 -40.90 1.49
CA SER A 111 11.45 -41.89 0.60
C SER A 111 10.23 -41.26 -0.10
N GLU A 112 10.40 -40.89 -1.37
CA GLU A 112 9.30 -40.75 -2.35
C GLU A 112 9.07 -42.12 -3.03
N PRO A 113 8.01 -42.34 -3.85
CA PRO A 113 6.82 -41.53 -4.13
C PRO A 113 5.52 -42.32 -3.83
N THR A 114 4.31 -41.76 -3.97
CA THR A 114 3.12 -42.38 -4.63
C THR A 114 1.87 -41.50 -4.47
N ASN A 115 1.18 -41.37 -5.59
CA ASN A 115 -0.04 -40.63 -5.88
C ASN A 115 -1.28 -41.35 -5.33
N THR A 116 -2.12 -40.75 -4.48
CA THR A 116 -3.54 -41.15 -4.35
C THR A 116 -4.44 -39.99 -3.87
N ARG A 117 -5.32 -39.64 -4.80
CA ARG A 117 -6.62 -38.94 -4.80
C ARG A 117 -7.44 -38.78 -3.51
N GLU A 118 -8.07 -37.61 -3.49
CA GLU A 118 -9.45 -37.25 -3.06
C GLU A 118 -9.82 -37.27 -1.57
N ASP A 119 -10.03 -36.06 -1.00
CA ASP A 119 -11.39 -35.59 -0.70
C ASP A 119 -11.47 -34.06 -0.61
N ASN A 120 -12.51 -33.49 -1.25
CA ASN A 120 -12.91 -32.07 -1.36
C ASN A 120 -14.12 -31.86 -0.38
N PRO A 121 -14.80 -30.70 -0.22
CA PRO A 121 -14.57 -29.33 -0.71
C PRO A 121 -14.72 -28.22 0.35
N GLY A 122 -14.30 -26.98 0.03
CA GLY A 122 -14.55 -25.85 0.94
C GLY A 122 -14.08 -24.47 0.51
N SER A 123 -14.67 -23.92 -0.55
CA SER A 123 -14.81 -22.49 -0.84
C SER A 123 -13.53 -21.64 -1.05
N VAL A 124 -13.01 -21.69 -2.28
CA VAL A 124 -12.18 -20.60 -2.83
C VAL A 124 -13.13 -19.58 -3.46
N LYS A 125 -13.31 -18.42 -2.81
CA LYS A 125 -13.95 -17.26 -3.47
C LYS A 125 -12.93 -16.62 -4.41
N THR A 126 -13.20 -16.75 -5.70
CA THR A 126 -12.50 -16.07 -6.79
C THR A 126 -12.86 -14.59 -6.79
N ASN A 127 -11.86 -13.72 -7.01
CA ASN A 127 -12.07 -12.31 -7.28
C ASN A 127 -12.65 -12.17 -8.70
N GLY A 128 -13.96 -12.03 -8.81
CA GLY A 128 -14.69 -11.81 -10.06
C GLY A 128 -15.06 -10.35 -10.25
N PHE A 129 -14.35 -9.67 -11.15
CA PHE A 129 -14.85 -8.48 -11.85
C PHE A 129 -16.00 -8.93 -12.77
N ASN A 130 -17.22 -8.43 -12.52
CA ASN A 130 -18.33 -8.59 -13.46
C ASN A 130 -19.13 -7.27 -13.54
N THR A 131 -19.04 -6.64 -14.70
CA THR A 131 -19.71 -5.41 -15.14
C THR A 131 -21.10 -5.70 -15.71
N THR A 132 -22.02 -4.71 -15.63
CA THR A 132 -23.32 -4.55 -16.36
C THR A 132 -24.47 -5.48 -15.94
N GLN A 133 -25.74 -5.08 -15.86
CA GLN A 133 -26.53 -3.95 -16.40
C GLN A 133 -27.44 -3.33 -15.33
#